data_AF-A0A9E5HSM0-F1
#
_entry.id   AF-A0A9E5HSM0-F1
#
_cell.length_a   1.000
_cell.length_b   1.000
_cell.length_c   1.000
_cell.angle_alpha   90.00
_cell.angle_beta   90.00
_cell.angle_gamma   90.00
#
_symmetry.space_group_name_H-M   'P 1'
#
loop_
_entity.id
_entity.type
_entity.pdbx_description
1 polymer ?
#
loop_
_entity_poly.entity_id
_entity_poly.type
_entity_poly.pdbx_seq_one_letter_code
_entity_poly.pdbx_strand_id
1 'polypeptide(L)' 'MAKVKKQPRPKAETPKGFRDYFGTEVSERSEMLSQIAGVYHHYGFDALESSAVETVEALGKFLPDVDRPNEGVFAWQE' A
#
# COMPACT_ATOMS: atom_id res chain seq x y z
N MET A 1 1.30 1.12 49.72
CA MET A 1 2.22 0.91 48.58
C MET A 1 1.52 1.39 47.32
N ALA A 2 2.11 2.34 46.59
CA ALA A 2 1.52 2.85 45.33
C ALA A 2 1.53 1.73 44.28
N LYS A 3 0.40 1.50 43.60
CA LYS A 3 0.32 0.53 42.50
C LYS A 3 1.26 0.96 41.38
N VAL A 4 2.16 0.07 40.96
CA VAL A 4 3.01 0.26 39.79
C VAL A 4 2.11 0.43 38.56
N LYS A 5 2.17 1.61 37.92
CA LYS A 5 1.46 1.85 36.66
C LYS A 5 2.03 0.91 35.60
N LYS A 6 1.17 0.08 35.01
CA LYS A 6 1.53 -0.76 33.87
C LYS A 6 1.90 0.15 32.69
N GLN A 7 3.05 -0.12 32.07
CA GLN A 7 3.44 0.48 30.80
C GLN A 7 2.33 0.22 29.76
N PRO A 8 1.80 1.25 29.07
CA PRO A 8 0.82 1.06 28.03
C PRO A 8 1.43 0.24 26.89
N ARG A 9 0.72 -0.80 26.45
CA ARG A 9 1.14 -1.59 25.29
C ARG A 9 0.83 -0.80 24.01
N PRO A 10 1.67 -0.90 22.97
CA PRO A 10 1.32 -0.38 21.64
C PRO A 10 -0.04 -0.90 21.21
N LYS A 11 -0.87 -0.03 20.65
CA LYS A 11 -2.13 -0.43 20.05
C LYS A 11 -1.86 -0.94 18.63
N ALA A 12 -2.61 -1.95 18.22
CA ALA A 12 -2.63 -2.39 16.83
C ALA A 12 -3.52 -1.43 16.03
N GLU A 13 -2.93 -0.33 15.57
CA GLU A 13 -3.59 0.67 14.73
C GLU A 13 -2.90 0.67 13.36
N THR A 14 -3.69 0.65 12.28
CA THR A 14 -3.14 0.74 10.93
C THR A 14 -2.61 2.14 10.66
N PRO A 15 -1.54 2.29 9.85
CA PRO A 15 -1.10 3.61 9.42
C PRO A 15 -2.22 4.38 8.72
N LYS A 16 -2.21 5.70 8.85
CA LYS A 16 -3.23 6.57 8.23
C LYS A 16 -3.27 6.32 6.71
N GLY A 17 -4.47 6.07 6.18
CA GLY A 17 -4.68 5.76 4.76
C GLY A 17 -4.61 4.26 4.43
N PHE A 18 -4.20 3.41 5.38
CA PHE A 18 -4.18 1.95 5.22
C PHE A 18 -5.33 1.31 6.00
N ARG A 19 -5.86 0.23 5.43
CA ARG A 19 -6.92 -0.58 6.01
C ARG A 19 -6.66 -2.05 5.78
N ASP A 20 -7.08 -2.86 6.73
CA ASP A 20 -7.16 -4.30 6.55
C ASP A 20 -8.39 -4.66 5.71
N TYR A 21 -8.30 -5.78 5.00
CA TYR A 21 -9.41 -6.40 4.28
C TYR A 21 -9.64 -7.81 4.84
N PHE A 22 -10.90 -8.15 5.08
CA PHE A 22 -11.25 -9.46 5.65
C PHE A 22 -11.67 -10.46 4.57
N GLY A 23 -11.76 -11.75 4.94
CA GLY A 23 -11.81 -12.88 3.99
C GLY A 23 -12.81 -12.73 2.84
N THR A 24 -14.03 -12.23 3.11
CA THR A 24 -15.04 -11.99 2.08
C THR A 24 -14.59 -10.91 1.09
N GLU A 25 -14.12 -9.75 1.57
CA GLU A 25 -13.66 -8.65 0.73
C GLU A 25 -12.44 -9.04 -0.12
N VAL A 26 -11.54 -9.85 0.45
CA VAL A 26 -10.38 -10.39 -0.28
C VAL A 26 -10.84 -11.30 -1.40
N SER A 27 -11.73 -12.25 -1.09
CA SER A 27 -12.16 -13.27 -2.04
C SER A 27 -12.97 -12.67 -3.19
N GLU A 28 -13.92 -11.78 -2.89
CA GLU A 28 -14.75 -11.10 -3.90
C GLU A 28 -13.91 -10.21 -4.82
N ARG A 29 -12.92 -9.49 -4.27
CA ARG A 29 -11.99 -8.69 -5.08
C ARG A 29 -11.14 -9.57 -5.99
N SER A 30 -10.63 -10.69 -5.49
CA SER A 30 -9.84 -11.63 -6.28
C SER A 30 -10.66 -12.24 -7.43
N GLU A 31 -11.92 -12.60 -7.20
CA GLU A 31 -12.81 -13.12 -8.24
C GLU A 31 -13.06 -12.08 -9.33
N MET A 32 -13.41 -10.85 -8.93
CA MET A 32 -13.62 -9.73 -9.86
C MET A 32 -12.38 -9.48 -10.73
N LEU A 33 -11.19 -9.38 -10.13
CA LEU A 33 -9.94 -9.15 -10.86
C LEU A 33 -9.60 -10.30 -11.80
N SER A 34 -9.87 -11.55 -11.41
CA SER A 34 -9.66 -12.72 -12.26
C SER A 34 -10.52 -12.69 -13.52
N GLN A 35 -11.80 -12.32 -13.40
CA GLN A 35 -12.70 -12.16 -14.54
C GLN A 35 -12.20 -11.09 -15.52
N ILE A 36 -11.76 -9.94 -14.99
CA ILE A 36 -11.21 -8.85 -15.79
C ILE A 36 -9.92 -9.29 -16.51
N ALA A 37 -8.97 -9.89 -15.77
CA ALA A 37 -7.72 -10.38 -16.34
C ALA A 37 -7.93 -11.42 -17.44
N GLY A 38 -8.97 -12.27 -17.30
CA GLY A 38 -9.37 -13.23 -18.33
C GLY A 38 -9.68 -12.58 -19.68
N VAL A 39 -10.28 -11.38 -19.68
CA VAL A 39 -10.53 -10.62 -20.91
C VAL A 39 -9.21 -10.21 -21.56
N TYR A 40 -8.25 -9.68 -20.80
CA TYR A 40 -6.95 -9.28 -21.33
C TYR A 40 -6.17 -10.47 -21.91
N HIS A 41 -6.17 -11.61 -21.21
CA HIS A 41 -5.53 -12.82 -21.73
C HIS A 41 -6.17 -13.34 -23.01
N HIS A 42 -7.50 -13.21 -23.17
CA HIS A 42 -8.19 -13.58 -24.41
C HIS A 42 -7.68 -12.79 -25.62
N TYR A 43 -7.24 -11.54 -25.41
CA TYR A 43 -6.66 -10.69 -26.46
C TYR A 43 -5.13 -10.78 -26.57
N GLY A 44 -4.50 -11.76 -25.90
CA GLY A 44 -3.06 -12.02 -26.03
C GLY A 44 -2.16 -11.10 -25.23
N PHE A 45 -2.69 -10.44 -24.19
CA PHE A 45 -1.87 -9.69 -23.24
C PHE A 45 -1.25 -10.62 -22.19
N ASP A 46 0.03 -10.39 -21.91
CA ASP A 46 0.78 -11.06 -20.85
C ASP A 46 0.76 -10.26 -19.55
N ALA A 47 0.78 -10.98 -18.42
CA ALA A 47 0.89 -10.36 -17.11
C ALA A 47 2.31 -9.82 -16.86
N LEU A 48 2.40 -8.63 -16.29
CA LEU A 48 3.63 -8.01 -15.80
C LEU A 48 3.41 -7.54 -14.36
N GLU A 49 4.34 -7.87 -13.47
CA GLU A 49 4.38 -7.38 -12.10
C GLU A 49 5.72 -6.66 -11.89
N SER A 50 5.67 -5.44 -11.34
CA SER A 50 6.84 -4.63 -10.98
C SER A 50 6.95 -4.48 -9.46
N SER A 51 8.03 -3.88 -8.98
CA SER A 51 8.22 -3.67 -7.54
C SER A 51 7.14 -2.75 -6.97
N ALA A 52 6.73 -3.01 -5.72
CA ALA A 52 5.82 -2.14 -4.97
C ALA A 52 6.51 -0.86 -4.45
N VAL A 53 7.85 -0.86 -4.43
CA VAL A 53 8.69 0.28 -4.06
C VAL A 53 9.66 0.56 -5.19
N GLU A 54 9.68 1.81 -5.64
CA GLU A 54 10.53 2.28 -6.73
C GLU A 54 11.32 3.52 -6.27
N THR A 55 12.37 3.87 -7.01
CA THR A 55 13.15 5.08 -6.69
C THR A 55 12.36 6.34 -7.03
N VAL A 56 12.65 7.44 -6.32
CA VAL A 56 11.97 8.71 -6.55
C VAL A 56 12.20 9.19 -7.99
N GLU A 57 13.40 8.97 -8.53
CA GLU A 57 13.75 9.31 -9.91
C GLU A 57 12.89 8.55 -10.93
N ALA A 58 12.54 7.30 -10.65
CA ALA A 58 11.71 6.46 -11.51
C ALA A 58 10.22 6.88 -11.51
N LEU A 59 9.73 7.46 -10.41
CA LEU A 59 8.33 7.95 -10.30
C LEU A 59 8.07 9.22 -11.15
N GLY A 60 9.11 9.93 -11.56
CA GLY A 60 9.03 11.10 -12.44
C GLY A 60 8.57 12.39 -11.73
N LYS A 61 8.47 13.49 -12.50
CA LYS A 61 8.20 14.87 -12.03
C LYS A 61 6.76 15.13 -11.55
N PHE A 62 6.03 14.10 -11.14
CA PHE A 62 4.61 14.19 -10.78
C PHE A 62 4.35 14.24 -9.27
N LEU A 63 5.40 14.42 -8.46
CA LEU A 63 5.23 14.64 -7.03
C LEU A 63 4.72 16.06 -6.79
N PRO A 64 3.48 16.23 -6.27
CA PRO A 64 2.96 17.54 -5.95
C PRO A 64 3.74 18.11 -4.77
N ASP A 65 4.18 19.36 -4.90
CA ASP A 65 4.94 20.10 -3.88
C ASP A 65 6.31 19.50 -3.52
N VAL A 66 7.24 19.53 -4.48
CA VAL A 66 8.69 19.26 -4.27
C VAL A 66 9.33 20.16 -3.18
N ASP A 67 8.66 21.25 -2.81
CA ASP A 67 9.12 22.20 -1.79
C ASP A 67 8.70 21.81 -0.35
N ARG A 68 7.97 20.69 -0.15
CA ARG A 68 7.58 20.20 1.19
C ARG A 68 8.48 19.06 1.67
N PRO A 69 8.77 18.97 2.99
CA PRO A 69 9.48 17.82 3.53
C PRO A 69 8.73 16.52 3.19
N ASN A 70 9.44 15.59 2.54
CA ASN A 70 8.98 14.31 1.99
C ASN A 70 8.12 14.38 0.70
N GLU A 71 7.98 15.53 0.02
CA GLU A 71 7.38 15.67 -1.34
C GLU A 71 6.06 14.89 -1.58
N GLY A 72 5.27 14.67 -0.52
CA GLY A 72 4.04 13.86 -0.57
C GLY A 72 4.25 12.34 -0.75
N VAL A 73 5.48 11.86 -0.70
CA VAL A 73 5.86 10.44 -0.80
C VAL A 73 6.43 9.91 0.52
N PHE A 74 6.20 8.63 0.78
CA PHE A 74 6.91 7.93 1.83
C PHE A 74 8.22 7.39 1.25
N ALA A 75 9.35 7.94 1.71
CA ALA A 75 10.68 7.54 1.28
C ALA A 75 11.55 7.19 2.49
N TRP A 76 12.47 6.24 2.31
CA TRP A 76 13.51 5.97 3.29
C TRP A 76 14.62 7.00 3.17
N GLN A 77 15.09 7.50 4.31
CA GLN A 77 16.31 8.28 4.40
C GLN A 77 17.46 7.32 4.71
N GLU A 78 18.57 7.43 3.98
CA GLU A 78 19.87 6.92 4.45
C GLU A 78 20.40 7.78 5.60
#